data_AF-A0A1B7UZF8-F1
#
_entry.id   AF-A0A1B7UZF8-F1
#
_cell.length_a   1.000
_cell.length_b   1.000
_cell.length_c   1.000
_cell.angle_alpha   90.00
_cell.angle_beta   90.00
_cell.angle_gamma   90.00
#
_symmetry.space_group_name_H-M   'P 1'
#
loop_
_entity.id
_entity.type
_entity.pdbx_description
1 polymer ?
#
loop_
_entity_poly.entity_id
_entity_poly.type
_entity_poly.pdbx_seq_one_letter_code
_entity_poly.pdbx_strand_id
1 'polypeptide(L)'
;MRYLSDKEKIQMAFNYQNNRERIPIETVDKGTQYYRQIRYDNFEEFIQKNQNCCQVNPGGGYDLPPANFLDRITGYNSGDAIVLNFEVRYLDDKGSQKSKIIKFENAPQNCGAIRW
;
A
#
# COMPACT_ATOMS: atom_id res chain seq x y z
N MET A 1 5.27 23.89 -4.00
CA MET A 1 5.01 22.43 -4.01
C MET A 1 6.28 21.76 -4.49
N ARG A 2 6.80 20.79 -3.73
CA ARG A 2 7.94 19.96 -4.15
C ARG A 2 7.42 18.58 -4.52
N TYR A 3 7.88 18.02 -5.63
CA TYR A 3 7.62 16.62 -5.97
C TYR A 3 8.33 15.69 -4.97
N LEU A 4 7.59 14.69 -4.47
CA LEU A 4 8.15 13.65 -3.61
C LEU A 4 9.09 12.76 -4.43
N SER A 5 10.19 12.34 -3.81
CA SER A 5 11.04 11.28 -4.35
C SER A 5 10.33 9.93 -4.27
N ASP A 6 10.78 8.94 -5.05
CA ASP A 6 10.18 7.61 -5.03
C ASP A 6 10.27 6.95 -3.64
N LYS A 7 11.37 7.16 -2.91
CA LYS A 7 11.50 6.72 -1.52
C LYS A 7 10.41 7.32 -0.63
N GLU A 8 10.16 8.62 -0.75
CA GLU A 8 9.12 9.31 0.04
C GLU A 8 7.72 8.81 -0.30
N LYS A 9 7.44 8.57 -1.60
CA LYS A 9 6.19 7.96 -2.07
C LYS A 9 5.99 6.57 -1.47
N ILE A 10 7.01 5.71 -1.57
CA ILE A 10 6.97 4.34 -1.03
C ILE A 10 6.80 4.36 0.48
N GLN A 11 7.55 5.20 1.20
CA GLN A 11 7.45 5.32 2.66
C GLN A 11 6.06 5.77 3.09
N MET A 12 5.45 6.68 2.34
CA MET A 12 4.07 7.11 2.57
C MET A 12 3.07 5.96 2.34
N ALA A 13 3.24 5.16 1.28
CA ALA A 13 2.42 3.97 1.02
C ALA A 13 2.57 2.91 2.11
N PHE A 14 3.81 2.68 2.55
CA PHE A 14 4.07 1.85 3.73
C PHE A 14 3.34 2.38 4.96
N ASN A 15 3.47 3.66 5.29
CA ASN A 15 2.83 4.24 6.47
C ASN A 15 1.30 4.09 6.43
N TYR A 16 0.69 4.32 5.27
CA TYR A 16 -0.75 4.15 5.08
C TYR A 16 -1.19 2.69 5.27
N GLN A 17 -0.50 1.74 4.63
CA GLN A 17 -0.85 0.31 4.72
C GLN A 17 -0.52 -0.29 6.09
N ASN A 18 0.60 0.11 6.71
CA ASN A 18 1.03 -0.41 8.01
C ASN A 18 0.21 0.14 9.18
N ASN A 19 -0.41 1.31 9.02
CA ASN A 19 -1.30 1.88 10.04
C ASN A 19 -2.72 1.30 10.02
N ARG A 20 -3.06 0.46 9.04
CA ARG A 20 -4.34 -0.25 9.05
C ARG A 20 -4.43 -1.14 10.29
N GLU A 21 -5.61 -1.17 10.91
CA GLU A 21 -5.88 -2.10 12.02
C GLU A 21 -6.16 -3.51 11.48
N ARG A 22 -6.88 -3.56 10.35
CA ARG A 22 -7.25 -4.80 9.68
C ARG A 22 -6.82 -4.78 8.22
N ILE A 23 -6.35 -5.93 7.75
CA ILE A 23 -5.88 -6.15 6.39
C ILE A 23 -6.87 -7.02 5.62
N PRO A 24 -7.27 -6.67 4.39
CA PRO A 24 -8.03 -7.57 3.54
C PRO A 24 -7.16 -8.74 3.09
N ILE A 25 -7.66 -9.96 3.26
CA ILE A 25 -7.07 -11.21 2.79
C ILE A 25 -8.13 -11.95 1.98
N GLU A 26 -7.83 -12.19 0.71
CA GLU A 26 -8.65 -13.07 -0.11
C GLU A 26 -8.49 -14.52 0.31
N THR A 27 -9.62 -15.17 0.55
CA THR A 27 -9.75 -16.59 0.88
C THR A 27 -10.59 -17.28 -0.18
N VAL A 28 -10.25 -18.53 -0.51
CA VAL A 28 -10.95 -19.31 -1.55
C VAL A 28 -12.41 -19.53 -1.18
N ASP A 29 -12.70 -19.77 0.10
CA ASP A 29 -14.03 -20.20 0.55
C ASP A 29 -14.95 -19.05 0.99
N LYS A 30 -14.38 -17.92 1.45
CA LYS A 30 -15.14 -16.83 2.09
C LYS A 30 -14.94 -15.47 1.42
N GLY A 31 -14.28 -15.42 0.27
CA GLY A 31 -13.94 -14.17 -0.40
C GLY A 31 -12.99 -13.30 0.43
N THR A 32 -13.13 -11.97 0.35
CA THR A 32 -12.30 -11.02 1.10
C THR A 32 -12.69 -10.99 2.57
N GLN A 33 -11.75 -11.35 3.44
CA GLN A 33 -11.90 -11.31 4.89
C GLN A 33 -10.92 -10.29 5.49
N TYR A 34 -11.28 -9.67 6.61
CA TYR A 34 -10.45 -8.64 7.24
C TYR A 34 -9.84 -9.16 8.54
N TYR A 35 -8.52 -9.28 8.61
CA TYR A 35 -7.83 -9.82 9.79
C TYR A 35 -7.02 -8.76 10.51
N ARG A 36 -6.84 -8.91 11.83
CA ARG A 36 -6.03 -7.97 12.61
C ARG A 36 -4.58 -8.05 12.16
N GLN A 37 -4.04 -6.92 11.70
CA GLN A 37 -2.67 -6.85 11.19
C GLN A 37 -1.65 -6.84 12.33
N ILE A 38 -0.54 -7.53 12.11
CA ILE A 38 0.68 -7.40 12.89
C ILE A 38 1.60 -6.46 12.10
N ARG A 39 1.78 -5.26 12.64
CA ARG A 39 2.49 -4.17 11.98
C ARG A 39 3.99 -4.43 11.95
N TYR A 40 4.65 -3.87 10.95
CA TYR A 40 6.10 -3.65 11.00
C TYR A 40 6.40 -2.53 11.99
N ASP A 41 7.55 -2.63 12.65
CA ASP A 41 8.00 -1.66 13.66
C ASP A 41 8.33 -0.31 13.00
N ASN A 42 8.94 -0.35 11.82
CA ASN A 42 9.33 0.82 11.04
C ASN A 42 9.54 0.48 9.55
N PHE A 43 9.85 1.51 8.76
CA PHE A 43 10.06 1.40 7.32
C PHE A 43 11.34 0.61 6.98
N GLU A 44 12.37 0.72 7.80
CA GLU A 44 13.64 0.01 7.61
C GLU A 44 13.45 -1.51 7.74
N GLU A 45 12.72 -1.98 8.76
CA GLU A 45 12.35 -3.40 8.92
C GLU A 45 11.59 -3.90 7.68
N PHE A 46 10.64 -3.08 7.21
CA PHE A 46 9.83 -3.41 6.04
C PHE A 46 10.67 -3.58 4.76
N ILE A 47 11.57 -2.65 4.46
CA ILE A 47 12.42 -2.72 3.27
C ILE A 47 13.43 -3.87 3.37
N GLN A 48 14.01 -4.11 4.55
CA GLN A 48 14.94 -5.23 4.76
C GLN A 48 14.28 -6.59 4.52
N LYS A 49 13.03 -6.76 4.96
CA LYS A 49 12.27 -8.01 4.80
C LYS A 49 11.65 -8.18 3.41
N ASN A 50 11.43 -7.10 2.67
CA ASN A 50 10.77 -7.13 1.37
C ASN A 50 11.60 -6.42 0.29
N GLN A 51 12.78 -6.93 -0.03
CA GLN A 51 13.75 -6.29 -0.93
C GLN A 51 13.23 -5.97 -2.34
N ASN A 52 12.22 -6.71 -2.82
CA ASN A 52 11.63 -6.54 -4.16
C ASN A 52 10.18 -6.00 -4.12
N CYS A 53 9.76 -5.37 -3.02
CA CYS A 53 8.34 -5.05 -2.82
C CYS A 53 7.78 -3.96 -3.73
N CYS A 54 8.58 -2.95 -4.02
CA CYS A 54 8.03 -1.61 -4.12
C CYS A 54 8.35 -0.98 -5.48
N GLN A 55 7.33 -0.50 -6.15
CA GLN A 55 7.43 0.11 -7.47
C GLN A 55 6.62 1.40 -7.53
N VAL A 56 7.19 2.44 -8.15
CA VAL A 56 6.49 3.68 -8.49
C VAL A 56 6.27 3.70 -10.00
N ASN A 57 5.03 3.90 -10.42
CA ASN A 57 4.58 3.84 -11.80
C ASN A 57 5.07 2.59 -12.54
N PRO A 58 4.89 1.37 -11.99
CA PRO A 58 5.21 0.19 -12.76
C PRO A 58 4.35 0.20 -14.03
N GLY A 59 4.97 -0.08 -15.18
CA GLY A 59 4.22 -0.25 -16.42
C GLY A 59 3.21 -1.40 -16.28
N GLY A 60 2.08 -1.30 -16.97
CA GLY A 60 1.00 -2.29 -16.93
C GLY A 60 -0.30 -1.73 -16.36
N GLY A 61 -1.31 -2.60 -16.29
CA GLY A 61 -2.61 -2.26 -15.69
C GLY A 61 -2.58 -2.40 -14.17
N TYR A 62 -3.12 -1.40 -13.49
CA TYR A 62 -3.43 -1.41 -12.07
C TYR A 62 -4.84 -0.83 -11.91
N ASP A 63 -5.56 -1.28 -10.88
CA ASP A 63 -6.94 -0.91 -10.59
C ASP A 63 -6.99 0.41 -9.80
N LEU A 64 -6.31 1.44 -10.34
CA LEU A 64 -6.37 2.81 -9.83
C LEU A 64 -7.03 3.70 -10.89
N PRO A 65 -8.01 4.53 -10.50
CA PRO A 65 -8.61 5.46 -11.42
C PRO A 65 -7.56 6.47 -11.91
N PRO A 66 -7.48 6.74 -13.22
CA PRO A 66 -6.54 7.71 -13.75
C PRO A 66 -6.86 9.11 -13.20
N ALA A 67 -5.83 9.88 -12.85
CA ALA A 67 -6.01 11.24 -12.38
C ALA A 67 -6.56 12.14 -13.52
N ASN A 68 -7.74 12.72 -13.31
CA ASN A 68 -8.33 13.68 -14.24
C ASN A 68 -7.62 15.04 -14.14
N PHE A 69 -7.96 15.97 -15.05
CA PHE A 69 -7.32 17.29 -15.11
C PHE A 69 -7.46 18.10 -13.81
N LEU A 70 -8.65 18.09 -13.19
CA LEU A 70 -8.90 18.82 -11.95
C LEU A 70 -8.14 18.21 -10.77
N ASP A 71 -8.03 16.88 -10.70
CA ASP A 71 -7.30 16.20 -9.63
C ASP A 71 -5.81 16.54 -9.67
N ARG A 72 -5.24 16.67 -10.87
CA ARG A 72 -3.84 17.06 -11.07
C ARG A 72 -3.58 18.51 -10.63
N ILE A 73 -4.50 19.43 -10.97
CA ILE A 73 -4.38 20.86 -10.62
C ILE A 73 -4.57 21.08 -9.12
N THR A 74 -5.57 20.43 -8.53
CA THR A 74 -5.88 20.57 -7.10
C THR A 74 -4.91 19.79 -6.22
N GLY A 75 -4.10 18.91 -6.80
CA GLY A 75 -3.19 18.01 -6.09
C GLY A 75 -3.89 16.86 -5.38
N TYR A 76 -5.17 16.63 -5.69
CA TYR A 76 -5.99 15.55 -5.14
C TYR A 76 -5.47 14.16 -5.53
N ASN A 77 -4.93 14.01 -6.74
CA ASN A 77 -4.27 12.81 -7.22
C ASN A 77 -3.08 13.24 -8.09
N SER A 78 -1.88 12.77 -7.76
CA SER A 78 -0.66 13.12 -8.50
C SER A 78 -0.60 12.48 -9.89
N GLY A 79 -1.41 11.44 -10.14
CA GLY A 79 -1.30 10.60 -11.32
C GLY A 79 -0.23 9.52 -11.22
N ASP A 80 0.51 9.47 -10.12
CA ASP A 80 1.40 8.35 -9.83
C ASP A 80 0.62 7.14 -9.28
N ALA A 81 1.19 5.96 -9.44
CA ALA A 81 0.74 4.70 -8.85
C ALA A 81 1.89 4.08 -8.05
N ILE A 82 1.64 3.73 -6.80
CA ILE A 82 2.62 3.04 -5.95
C ILE A 82 2.13 1.63 -5.69
N VAL A 83 2.89 0.65 -6.15
CA VAL A 83 2.59 -0.76 -5.95
C VAL A 83 3.50 -1.32 -4.88
N LEU A 84 2.91 -1.88 -3.82
CA LEU A 84 3.60 -2.58 -2.75
C LEU A 84 3.23 -4.06 -2.82
N ASN A 85 4.21 -4.92 -3.02
CA ASN A 85 4.07 -6.38 -2.97
C ASN A 85 4.87 -6.90 -1.77
N PHE A 86 4.20 -7.21 -0.66
CA PHE A 86 4.90 -7.51 0.59
C PHE A 86 4.19 -8.56 1.43
N GLU A 87 4.95 -9.17 2.34
CA GLU A 87 4.45 -10.14 3.30
C GLU A 87 3.65 -9.45 4.41
N VAL A 88 2.33 -9.60 4.42
CA VAL A 88 1.54 -9.17 5.57
C VAL A 88 1.49 -10.26 6.61
N ARG A 89 1.72 -9.87 7.87
CA ARG A 89 1.53 -10.69 9.07
C ARG A 89 0.19 -10.33 9.70
N TYR A 90 -0.62 -11.32 10.08
CA TYR A 90 -1.93 -11.08 10.68
C TYR A 90 -2.32 -12.20 11.66
N LEU A 91 -3.29 -11.92 12.52
CA LEU A 91 -3.90 -12.91 13.40
C LEU A 91 -5.19 -13.43 12.77
N ASP A 92 -5.30 -14.75 12.62
CA ASP A 92 -6.55 -15.39 12.18
C ASP A 92 -7.62 -15.37 13.29
N ASP A 93 -8.82 -15.86 12.98
CA ASP A 93 -9.97 -15.87 13.92
C ASP A 93 -9.69 -16.68 15.20
N LYS A 94 -8.66 -17.53 15.19
CA LYS A 94 -8.22 -18.34 16.35
C LYS A 94 -7.05 -17.69 17.10
N GLY A 95 -6.63 -16.49 16.70
CA GLY A 95 -5.49 -15.78 17.27
C GLY A 95 -4.14 -16.36 16.84
N SER A 96 -4.09 -17.24 15.84
CA SER A 96 -2.83 -17.75 15.32
C SER A 96 -2.20 -16.77 14.35
N GLN A 97 -0.90 -16.54 14.47
CA GLN A 97 -0.16 -15.72 13.52
C GLN A 97 -0.07 -16.44 12.17
N LYS A 98 -0.40 -15.71 11.11
CA LYS A 98 -0.28 -16.13 9.71
C LYS A 98 0.45 -15.04 8.94
N SER A 99 0.99 -15.43 7.79
CA SER A 99 1.51 -14.47 6.82
C SER A 99 1.10 -14.82 5.40
N LYS A 100 1.02 -13.80 4.54
CA LYS A 100 0.70 -13.93 3.12
C LYS A 100 1.30 -12.76 2.36
N ILE A 101 1.87 -13.03 1.18
CA ILE A 101 2.28 -11.97 0.26
C ILE A 101 1.03 -11.39 -0.40
N ILE A 102 0.86 -10.08 -0.32
CA ILE A 102 -0.23 -9.37 -0.98
C ILE A 102 0.26 -8.14 -1.73
N LYS A 103 -0.52 -7.75 -2.74
CA LYS A 103 -0.29 -6.58 -3.56
C LYS A 103 -1.27 -5.48 -3.15
N PHE A 104 -0.74 -4.30 -2.83
CA PHE A 104 -1.52 -3.07 -2.72
C PHE A 104 -1.10 -2.06 -3.75
N GLU A 105 -2.10 -1.41 -4.33
CA GLU A 105 -1.95 -0.32 -5.28
C GLU A 105 -2.43 0.95 -4.56
N ASN A 106 -1.63 2.01 -4.59
CA ASN A 106 -1.88 3.22 -3.82
C ASN A 106 -1.78 4.43 -4.75
N ALA A 107 -2.73 5.36 -4.64
CA ALA A 107 -2.71 6.62 -5.37
C ALA A 107 -2.25 7.77 -4.44
N PRO A 108 -1.02 8.28 -4.58
CA PRO A 108 -0.52 9.38 -3.78
C PRO A 108 -1.10 10.73 -4.25
N GLN A 109 -1.42 11.60 -3.29
CA GLN A 109 -1.70 13.01 -3.51
C GLN A 109 -0.39 13.80 -3.66
N ASN A 110 -0.44 14.97 -4.32
CA ASN A 110 0.74 15.82 -4.50
C ASN A 110 1.34 16.31 -3.16
N CYS A 111 0.54 16.33 -2.09
CA CYS A 111 0.91 16.87 -0.78
C CYS A 111 1.21 15.79 0.29
N GLY A 112 1.41 14.53 -0.08
CA GLY A 112 1.90 13.52 0.87
C GLY A 112 0.81 12.79 1.66
N ALA A 113 -0.40 12.69 1.11
CA ALA A 113 -1.42 11.77 1.61
C ALA A 113 -1.66 10.64 0.60
N ILE A 114 -2.16 9.50 1.06
CA ILE A 114 -2.68 8.46 0.19
C ILE A 114 -4.18 8.40 0.38
N ARG A 115 -4.88 8.36 -0.74
CA ARG A 115 -6.27 7.93 -0.79
C ARG A 115 -6.25 6.61 -1.56
N TRP A 116 -7.08 5.67 -1.12
CA TRP A 116 -7.25 4.32 -1.67
C TRP A 116 -6.23 3.31 -1.12
#